data_AF-A0A087BDE2-F1
#
_entry.id   AF-A0A087BDE2-F1
#
_cell.length_a   1.000
_cell.length_b   1.000
_cell.length_c   1.000
_cell.angle_alpha   90.00
_cell.angle_beta   90.00
_cell.angle_gamma   90.00
#
_symmetry.space_group_name_H-M   'P 1'
#
loop_
_entity.id
_entity.type
_entity.pdbx_description
1 polymer ?
#
loop_
_entity_poly.entity_id
_entity_poly.type
_entity_poly.pdbx_seq_one_letter_code
_entity_poly.pdbx_strand_id
1 'polypeptide(L)'
;MALTAIIACVWALAAFDLWFLSRQSGNTVSVVYGITVAVFAILGIALAFVLPLTGRSKLSMVEQIKQSARLAVLKPMVAIAVFVLDILSIALLATVPGTIMWVPLLWAMLGVGVSAWLQMRMIRKAFALE
;
A
#
# COMPACT_ATOMS: atom_id res chain seq x y z
N MET A 1 -8.87 4.15 -14.13
CA MET A 1 -9.46 5.24 -13.31
C MET A 1 -10.34 4.71 -12.19
N ALA A 2 -11.44 4.00 -12.47
CA ALA A 2 -12.37 3.53 -11.42
C ALA A 2 -11.71 2.67 -10.33
N LEU A 3 -10.86 1.71 -10.69
CA LEU A 3 -10.17 0.84 -9.71
C LEU A 3 -9.25 1.64 -8.77
N THR A 4 -8.45 2.56 -9.32
CA THR A 4 -7.57 3.44 -8.54
C THR A 4 -8.38 4.32 -7.59
N ALA A 5 -9.52 4.86 -8.02
CA ALA A 5 -10.41 5.64 -7.16
C ALA A 5 -11.00 4.80 -6.02
N ILE A 6 -11.43 3.56 -6.31
CA ILE A 6 -11.93 2.64 -5.27
C ILE A 6 -10.84 2.33 -4.24
N ILE A 7 -9.63 2.03 -4.69
CA ILE A 7 -8.48 1.78 -3.80
C ILE A 7 -8.19 3.03 -2.95
N ALA A 8 -8.21 4.22 -3.55
CA ALA A 8 -8.02 5.47 -2.82
C ALA A 8 -9.11 5.70 -1.76
N CYS A 9 -10.39 5.42 -2.07
CA CYS A 9 -11.48 5.50 -1.10
C CYS A 9 -11.29 4.52 0.07
N VAL A 10 -10.84 3.29 -0.20
CA VAL A 10 -10.54 2.30 0.85
C VAL A 10 -9.45 2.80 1.78
N TRP A 11 -8.37 3.38 1.25
CA TRP A 11 -7.30 3.97 2.07
C TRP A 11 -7.74 5.22 2.82
N ALA A 12 -8.62 6.05 2.24
CA ALA A 12 -9.20 7.20 2.93
C ALA A 12 -10.07 6.78 4.12
N LEU A 13 -10.88 5.72 3.96
CA LEU A 13 -11.63 5.11 5.05
C LEU A 13 -10.71 4.55 6.13
N ALA A 14 -9.63 3.86 5.73
CA ALA A 14 -8.63 3.36 6.68
C ALA A 14 -8.01 4.48 7.53
N ALA A 15 -7.61 5.58 6.88
CA ALA A 15 -7.07 6.74 7.57
C ALA A 15 -8.10 7.40 8.50
N PHE A 16 -9.36 7.49 8.07
CA PHE A 16 -10.45 8.02 8.88
C PHE A 16 -10.73 7.16 10.12
N ASP A 17 -10.82 5.84 9.97
CA ASP A 17 -11.05 4.91 11.08
C ASP A 17 -9.94 5.01 12.12
N LEU A 18 -8.68 5.02 11.68
CA LEU A 18 -7.52 5.16 12.57
C LEU A 18 -7.50 6.52 13.27
N TRP A 19 -7.82 7.60 12.56
CA TRP A 19 -7.93 8.93 13.16
C TRP A 19 -9.06 8.98 14.19
N PHE A 20 -10.23 8.43 13.88
CA PHE A 20 -11.37 8.39 14.77
C PHE A 20 -11.08 7.60 16.04
N LEU A 21 -10.45 6.42 15.92
CA LEU A 21 -10.02 5.61 17.06
C LEU A 21 -8.94 6.31 17.89
N SER A 22 -8.03 7.07 17.27
CA SER A 22 -7.00 7.82 17.99
C SER A 22 -7.54 8.93 18.90
N ARG A 23 -8.79 9.38 18.69
CA ARG A 23 -9.45 10.41 19.52
C ARG A 23 -10.13 9.84 20.76
N GLN A 24 -10.23 8.53 20.87
CA GLN A 24 -10.88 7.84 21.98
C GLN A 24 -9.84 7.34 22.99
N SER A 25 -10.26 7.12 24.24
CA SER A 25 -9.40 6.60 25.30
C SER A 25 -10.02 5.35 25.92
N GLY A 26 -9.17 4.37 26.23
CA GLY A 26 -9.58 3.11 26.84
C GLY A 26 -8.82 1.91 26.29
N ASN A 27 -8.61 0.89 27.13
CA ASN A 27 -7.85 -0.31 26.76
C ASN A 27 -8.49 -1.07 25.59
N THR A 28 -9.81 -1.03 25.44
CA THR A 28 -10.50 -1.65 24.29
C THR A 28 -10.19 -0.91 22.99
N VAL A 29 -10.07 0.41 23.03
CA VAL A 29 -9.80 1.24 21.85
C VAL A 29 -8.41 0.95 21.29
N SER A 30 -7.40 0.76 22.13
CA SER A 30 -6.05 0.43 21.68
C SER A 30 -5.98 -0.94 20.99
N VAL A 31 -6.72 -1.94 21.49
CA VAL A 31 -6.85 -3.24 20.84
C VAL A 31 -7.54 -3.11 19.48
N VAL A 32 -8.66 -2.38 19.41
CA VAL A 32 -9.37 -2.15 18.15
C VAL A 32 -8.50 -1.40 17.15
N TYR A 33 -7.75 -0.39 17.59
CA TYR A 33 -6.78 0.32 16.76
C TYR A 33 -5.74 -0.64 16.16
N GLY A 34 -5.16 -1.52 16.98
CA GLY A 34 -4.21 -2.54 16.51
C GLY A 34 -4.82 -3.50 15.49
N ILE A 35 -6.06 -3.96 15.72
CA ILE A 35 -6.80 -4.81 14.78
C ILE A 35 -7.01 -4.09 13.45
N THR A 36 -7.45 -2.83 13.50
CA THR A 36 -7.67 -2.00 12.31
C THR A 36 -6.39 -1.84 11.49
N VAL A 37 -5.26 -1.55 12.14
CA VAL A 37 -3.94 -1.50 11.47
C VAL A 37 -3.60 -2.84 10.82
N ALA A 38 -3.79 -3.96 11.53
CA ALA A 38 -3.46 -5.28 11.01
C ALA A 38 -4.31 -5.66 9.78
N VAL A 39 -5.62 -5.38 9.82
CA VAL A 39 -6.54 -5.65 8.70
C VAL A 39 -6.13 -4.84 7.47
N PHE A 40 -5.84 -3.55 7.62
CA PHE A 40 -5.41 -2.72 6.49
C PHE A 40 -4.02 -3.06 5.97
N ALA A 41 -3.10 -3.53 6.83
CA ALA A 41 -1.82 -4.05 6.40
C ALA A 41 -1.98 -5.31 5.54
N ILE A 42 -2.82 -6.26 5.98
CA ILE A 42 -3.13 -7.47 5.19
C ILE A 42 -3.76 -7.10 3.85
N LEU A 43 -4.72 -6.17 3.86
CA LEU A 43 -5.36 -5.68 2.66
C LEU A 43 -4.35 -5.00 1.71
N GLY A 44 -3.45 -4.18 2.25
CA GLY A 44 -2.41 -3.52 1.46
C GLY A 44 -1.45 -4.50 0.81
N ILE A 45 -1.01 -5.53 1.53
CA ILE A 45 -0.18 -6.61 0.99
C ILE A 45 -0.92 -7.37 -0.12
N ALA A 46 -2.21 -7.67 0.08
CA ALA A 46 -3.02 -8.34 -0.93
C ALA A 46 -3.22 -7.50 -2.20
N LEU A 47 -3.25 -6.18 -2.07
CA LEU A 47 -3.43 -5.23 -3.17
C LEU A 47 -2.11 -4.72 -3.78
N ALA A 48 -0.96 -5.13 -3.25
CA ALA A 48 0.37 -4.63 -3.64
C ALA A 48 0.66 -4.75 -5.15
N PHE A 49 0.09 -5.76 -5.82
CA PHE A 49 0.32 -5.98 -7.25
C PHE A 49 -0.75 -5.42 -8.17
N VAL A 50 -1.83 -4.84 -7.63
CA VAL A 50 -2.90 -4.28 -8.46
C VAL A 50 -2.35 -3.18 -9.36
N LEU A 51 -1.77 -2.12 -8.81
CA LEU A 51 -1.28 -0.99 -9.60
C LEU A 51 -0.13 -1.39 -10.55
N PRO A 52 0.91 -2.14 -10.14
CA PRO A 52 1.97 -2.57 -11.05
C PRO A 52 1.49 -3.39 -12.24
N LEU A 53 0.42 -4.19 -12.07
CA LEU A 53 -0.10 -5.07 -13.13
C LEU A 53 -1.21 -4.43 -13.97
N THR A 54 -1.82 -3.33 -13.51
CA THR A 54 -2.90 -2.63 -14.24
C THR A 54 -2.51 -2.15 -15.64
N GLY A 55 -1.29 -1.67 -15.83
CA GLY A 55 -0.88 -1.08 -17.12
C GLY A 55 -0.82 -2.07 -18.29
N ARG A 56 -0.82 -3.39 -18.03
CA ARG A 56 -0.71 -4.43 -19.07
C ARG A 56 -1.85 -5.45 -19.07
N SER A 57 -2.80 -5.32 -18.14
CA SER A 57 -3.83 -6.33 -17.95
C SER A 57 -5.12 -6.00 -18.73
N LYS A 58 -5.70 -7.00 -19.37
CA LYS A 58 -7.04 -6.95 -19.98
C LYS A 58 -8.14 -7.45 -19.05
N LEU A 59 -7.80 -7.80 -17.80
CA LEU A 59 -8.73 -8.39 -16.84
C LEU A 59 -9.74 -7.38 -16.31
N SER A 60 -10.89 -7.90 -15.89
CA SER A 60 -11.88 -7.14 -15.14
C SER A 60 -11.31 -6.68 -13.79
N MET A 61 -11.87 -5.59 -13.25
CA MET A 61 -11.48 -5.01 -11.96
C MET A 61 -11.43 -6.05 -10.83
N VAL A 62 -12.44 -6.92 -10.73
CA VAL A 62 -12.53 -7.95 -9.68
C VAL A 62 -11.49 -9.03 -9.89
N GLU A 63 -11.26 -9.44 -11.14
CA GLU A 63 -10.27 -10.45 -11.50
C GLU A 63 -8.86 -9.96 -11.20
N GLN A 64 -8.60 -8.67 -11.41
CA GLN A 64 -7.34 -8.04 -11.09
C GLN A 64 -7.05 -8.00 -9.58
N ILE A 65 -8.05 -7.71 -8.75
CA ILE A 65 -7.92 -7.79 -7.29
C ILE A 65 -7.65 -9.23 -6.86
N LYS A 66 -8.41 -10.21 -7.40
CA LYS A 66 -8.20 -11.64 -7.11
C LYS A 66 -6.81 -12.11 -7.55
N GLN A 67 -6.34 -11.67 -8.72
CA GLN A 67 -5.02 -12.00 -9.22
C GLN A 67 -3.93 -11.42 -8.33
N SER A 68 -4.05 -10.14 -7.92
CA SER A 68 -3.10 -9.52 -7.00
C SER A 68 -3.04 -10.31 -5.68
N ALA A 69 -4.19 -10.63 -5.08
CA ALA A 69 -4.24 -11.40 -3.85
C ALA A 69 -3.59 -12.79 -4.01
N ARG A 70 -3.84 -13.48 -5.13
CA ARG A 70 -3.21 -14.77 -5.43
C ARG A 70 -1.69 -14.63 -5.56
N LEU A 71 -1.20 -13.60 -6.24
CA LEU A 71 0.24 -13.35 -6.40
C LEU A 71 0.91 -12.98 -5.07
N ALA A 72 0.20 -12.25 -4.19
CA ALA A 72 0.66 -11.96 -2.84
C ALA A 72 0.86 -13.23 -2.01
N VAL A 73 -0.04 -14.21 -2.14
CA VAL A 73 0.12 -15.51 -1.47
C VAL A 73 1.28 -16.31 -2.06
N LEU A 74 1.49 -16.26 -3.37
CA LEU A 74 2.58 -17.01 -4.04
C LEU A 74 3.97 -16.44 -3.73
N LYS A 75 4.08 -15.11 -3.59
CA LYS A 75 5.36 -14.41 -3.35
C LYS A 75 5.19 -13.40 -2.20
N PRO A 76 4.97 -13.87 -0.96
CA PRO A 76 4.62 -13.01 0.17
C PRO A 76 5.71 -12.00 0.51
N MET A 77 6.99 -12.41 0.44
CA MET A 77 8.13 -11.51 0.71
C MET A 77 8.18 -10.33 -0.26
N VAL A 78 7.81 -10.56 -1.52
CA VAL A 78 7.82 -9.51 -2.56
C VAL A 78 6.62 -8.58 -2.35
N ALA A 79 5.45 -9.13 -2.01
CA ALA A 79 4.27 -8.35 -1.69
C ALA A 79 4.49 -7.44 -0.47
N ILE A 80 5.12 -7.97 0.59
CA ILE A 80 5.51 -7.19 1.76
C ILE A 80 6.50 -6.09 1.36
N ALA A 81 7.54 -6.40 0.58
CA ALA A 81 8.51 -5.40 0.15
C ALA A 81 7.87 -4.27 -0.68
N VAL A 82 6.96 -4.62 -1.60
CA VAL A 82 6.20 -3.64 -2.40
C VAL A 82 5.32 -2.78 -1.48
N PHE A 83 4.58 -3.39 -0.56
CA PHE A 83 3.75 -2.68 0.41
C PHE A 83 4.56 -1.75 1.31
N VAL A 84 5.72 -2.20 1.80
CA VAL A 84 6.64 -1.38 2.60
C VAL A 84 7.10 -0.15 1.81
N LEU A 85 7.45 -0.32 0.53
CA LEU A 85 7.80 0.81 -0.33
C LEU A 85 6.64 1.78 -0.53
N ASP A 86 5.39 1.28 -0.62
CA ASP A 86 4.20 2.12 -0.79
C ASP A 86 3.91 2.96 0.46
N ILE A 87 4.07 2.39 1.66
CA ILE A 87 3.83 3.12 2.93
C ILE A 87 5.05 3.92 3.41
N LEU A 88 6.21 3.79 2.76
CA LEU A 88 7.47 4.40 3.22
C LEU A 88 7.37 5.93 3.32
N SER A 89 6.72 6.59 2.36
CA SER A 89 6.47 8.04 2.44
C SER A 89 5.65 8.45 3.65
N ILE A 90 4.63 7.67 3.97
CA ILE A 90 3.74 7.89 5.11
C ILE A 90 4.51 7.66 6.42
N ALA A 91 5.32 6.59 6.48
CA ALA A 91 6.17 6.30 7.64
C ALA A 91 7.20 7.41 7.89
N LEU A 92 7.81 7.96 6.84
CA LEU A 92 8.72 9.10 6.94
C LEU A 92 8.01 10.37 7.44
N LEU A 93 6.81 10.66 6.93
CA LEU A 93 5.99 11.78 7.41
C LEU A 93 5.60 11.64 8.88
N ALA A 94 5.32 10.41 9.34
CA ALA A 94 4.90 10.15 10.70
C ALA A 94 6.05 10.19 11.72
N THR A 95 7.29 9.91 11.30
CA THR A 95 8.44 9.73 12.21
C THR A 95 9.40 10.90 12.22
N VAL A 96 9.52 11.67 11.12
CA VAL A 96 10.51 12.74 11.02
C VAL A 96 9.85 14.11 11.23
N PRO A 97 10.09 14.78 12.37
CA PRO A 97 9.50 16.08 12.66
C PRO A 97 9.96 17.15 11.66
N GLY A 98 9.05 18.05 11.27
CA GLY A 98 9.36 19.16 10.36
C GLY A 98 9.46 18.79 8.86
N THR A 99 9.15 17.53 8.48
CA THR A 99 9.30 17.07 7.09
C THR A 99 8.03 17.11 6.25
N ILE A 100 6.95 17.69 6.76
CA ILE A 100 5.63 17.77 6.11
C ILE A 100 5.73 18.31 4.67
N MET A 101 6.62 19.28 4.41
CA MET A 101 6.84 19.83 3.07
C MET A 101 7.86 19.01 2.25
N TRP A 102 8.96 18.59 2.87
CA TRP A 102 10.09 17.99 2.18
C TRP A 102 9.85 16.55 1.74
N VAL A 103 9.18 15.74 2.56
CA VAL A 103 8.91 14.33 2.21
C VAL A 103 8.01 14.24 0.97
N PRO A 104 6.85 14.92 0.87
CA PRO A 104 6.02 14.86 -0.33
C PRO A 104 6.74 15.40 -1.57
N LEU A 105 7.53 16.48 -1.43
CA LEU A 105 8.29 17.07 -2.53
C LEU A 105 9.33 16.08 -3.08
N LEU A 106 10.19 15.53 -2.22
CA LEU A 106 11.21 14.56 -2.61
C LEU A 106 10.58 13.26 -3.13
N TRP A 107 9.45 12.86 -2.54
CA TRP A 107 8.72 11.69 -3.00
C TRP A 107 8.16 11.88 -4.40
N ALA A 108 7.56 13.04 -4.68
CA ALA A 108 7.04 13.37 -6.01
C ALA A 108 8.14 13.48 -7.07
N MET A 109 9.31 14.03 -6.72
CA MET A 109 10.42 14.20 -7.66
C MET A 109 11.15 12.89 -7.98
N LEU A 110 11.47 12.09 -6.97
CA LEU A 110 12.34 10.92 -7.13
C LEU A 110 11.75 9.66 -6.49
N GLY A 111 11.07 9.79 -5.35
CA GLY A 111 10.55 8.64 -4.60
C GLY A 111 9.60 7.77 -5.41
N VAL A 112 8.65 8.36 -6.15
CA VAL A 112 7.72 7.60 -7.01
C VAL A 112 8.47 6.83 -8.09
N GLY A 113 9.43 7.47 -8.77
CA GLY A 113 10.20 6.85 -9.84
C GLY A 113 11.09 5.71 -9.35
N VAL A 114 11.81 5.92 -8.25
CA VAL A 114 12.70 4.91 -7.65
C VAL A 114 11.89 3.75 -7.09
N SER A 115 10.79 4.01 -6.38
CA SER A 115 9.91 2.97 -5.85
C SER A 115 9.29 2.13 -6.97
N ALA A 116 8.77 2.77 -8.03
CA ALA A 116 8.21 2.06 -9.18
C ALA A 116 9.28 1.20 -9.89
N TRP A 117 10.50 1.71 -10.04
CA TRP A 117 11.62 0.96 -10.62
C TRP A 117 12.00 -0.26 -9.76
N LEU A 118 12.13 -0.08 -8.44
CA LEU A 118 12.43 -1.15 -7.50
C LEU A 118 11.33 -2.22 -7.48
N GLN A 119 10.06 -1.81 -7.38
CA GLN A 119 8.91 -2.70 -7.44
C GLN A 119 8.92 -3.53 -8.72
N MET A 120 9.11 -2.91 -9.88
CA MET A 120 9.14 -3.63 -11.15
C MET A 120 10.37 -4.54 -11.29
N ARG A 121 11.52 -4.17 -10.71
CA ARG A 121 12.71 -5.03 -10.66
C ARG A 121 12.46 -6.26 -9.78
N MET A 122 11.82 -6.09 -8.61
CA MET A 122 11.48 -7.19 -7.72
C MET A 122 10.44 -8.12 -8.34
N ILE A 123 9.38 -7.58 -8.93
CA ILE A 123 8.31 -8.35 -9.60
C ILE A 123 8.89 -9.16 -10.76
N ARG A 124 9.70 -8.55 -11.63
CA ARG A 124 10.33 -9.27 -12.75
C ARG A 124 11.18 -10.45 -12.28
N LYS A 125 12.02 -10.25 -11.27
CA LYS A 125 12.83 -11.32 -10.67
C LYS A 125 11.98 -12.41 -10.01
N ALA A 126 10.92 -12.01 -9.31
CA ALA A 126 10.07 -12.94 -8.57
C ALA A 126 9.25 -13.86 -9.47
N PHE A 127 8.87 -13.37 -10.65
CA PHE A 127 8.02 -14.08 -11.61
C PHE A 127 8.75 -14.52 -12.89
N ALA A 128 10.09 -14.40 -12.94
CA ALA A 128 10.92 -14.74 -14.10
C ALA A 128 10.40 -14.10 -15.41
N LEU A 129 9.94 -12.86 -15.31
CA LEU A 129 9.51 -12.06 -16.46
C LEU A 129 10.76 -11.36 -17.02
N GLU A 130 11.47 -12.04 -17.93
CA GLU A 130 12.54 -11.44 -18.73
C GLU A 130 11.98 -10.44 -19.76
#